data_AF-A0A1G2VWB7-F1
#
_entry.id   AF-A0A1G2VWB7-F1
#
_cell.length_a   1.000
_cell.length_b   1.000
_cell.length_c   1.000
_cell.angle_alpha   90.00
_cell.angle_beta   90.00
_cell.angle_gamma   90.00
#
_symmetry.space_group_name_H-M   'P 1'
#
loop_
_entity.id
_entity.type
_entity.pdbx_description
1 polymer ?
#
loop_
_entity_poly.entity_id
_entity_poly.type
_entity_poly.pdbx_seq_one_letter_code
_entity_poly.pdbx_strand_id
1 'polypeptide(L)'
;MWNRSTPGTSYTHYNSASLSSYLQGLGVNRAVEKESLLCLSCHDGSIAINSLINTSNSVPLPTHFGGQSITIPIGFSAFGPVPGPQVGASLADLSSHGDLSDDHPISFKYKSVHDLNSTEFKDISTAEGNGVRFFPLNASDADKRVECSSCHDPHVMYDPLYQLNGTTTNPNADEEYRPFLITSNAGSALCLACHSK
;
A
#
# COMPACT_ATOMS: atom_id res chain seq x y z
N MET A 1 13.94 12.73 6.76
CA MET A 1 13.56 12.43 5.36
C MET A 1 14.09 11.06 5.01
N TRP A 2 13.29 10.28 4.28
CA TRP A 2 13.60 8.91 3.90
C TRP A 2 14.94 8.87 3.15
N ASN A 3 15.89 8.13 3.69
CA ASN A 3 17.31 8.27 3.40
C ASN A 3 17.70 7.50 2.13
N ARG A 4 17.12 7.84 0.98
CA ARG A 4 17.39 7.21 -0.32
C ARG A 4 17.05 8.14 -1.49
N SER A 5 17.49 7.78 -2.70
CA SER A 5 17.07 8.45 -3.94
C SER A 5 15.60 8.17 -4.25
N THR A 6 14.85 9.17 -4.70
CA THR A 6 13.49 8.97 -5.26
C THR A 6 13.58 8.11 -6.52
N PRO A 7 12.76 7.05 -6.67
CA PRO A 7 12.77 6.25 -7.90
C PRO A 7 12.34 7.14 -9.05
N GLY A 8 12.96 6.99 -10.23
CA GLY A 8 12.51 7.61 -11.47
C GLY A 8 11.31 6.90 -12.11
N THR A 9 10.73 5.92 -11.41
CA THR A 9 9.63 5.09 -11.88
C THR A 9 8.38 5.93 -12.10
N SER A 10 7.90 5.96 -13.35
CA SER A 10 6.57 6.46 -13.67
C SER A 10 5.57 5.33 -13.46
N TYR A 11 4.42 5.64 -12.86
CA TYR A 11 3.37 4.65 -12.63
C TYR A 11 2.26 4.80 -13.67
N THR A 12 1.79 3.67 -14.19
CA THR A 12 0.56 3.60 -14.97
C THR A 12 -0.58 3.32 -14.00
N HIS A 13 -1.49 4.29 -13.83
CA HIS A 13 -2.68 4.11 -13.02
C HIS A 13 -3.77 3.35 -13.78
N TYR A 14 -4.65 2.74 -12.99
CA TYR A 14 -5.95 2.16 -13.34
C TYR A 14 -6.76 2.94 -14.41
N ASN A 15 -7.31 2.20 -15.37
CA ASN A 15 -8.14 2.70 -16.47
C ASN A 15 -9.19 1.68 -16.95
N SER A 16 -10.08 1.24 -16.07
CA SER A 16 -11.14 0.29 -16.44
C SER A 16 -12.45 0.99 -16.83
N ALA A 17 -13.24 0.32 -17.66
CA ALA A 17 -14.60 0.75 -18.01
C ALA A 17 -15.59 0.70 -16.84
N SER A 18 -15.28 -0.02 -15.77
CA SER A 18 -16.11 -0.12 -14.56
C SER A 18 -15.79 0.96 -13.51
N LEU A 19 -14.81 1.83 -13.76
CA LEU A 19 -14.49 2.96 -12.89
C LEU A 19 -15.49 4.10 -13.04
N SER A 20 -15.55 4.98 -12.04
CA SER A 20 -16.31 6.22 -12.15
C SER A 20 -15.76 7.12 -13.26
N SER A 21 -16.63 7.93 -13.87
CA SER A 21 -16.23 8.88 -14.93
C SER A 21 -15.19 9.89 -14.45
N TYR A 22 -15.20 10.26 -13.16
CA TYR A 22 -14.14 11.07 -12.55
C TYR A 22 -12.77 10.40 -12.70
N LEU A 23 -12.67 9.13 -12.29
CA LEU A 23 -11.41 8.38 -12.35
C LEU A 23 -10.94 8.15 -13.80
N GLN A 24 -11.87 7.85 -14.71
CA GLN A 24 -11.56 7.71 -16.14
C GLN A 24 -11.07 9.02 -16.77
N GLY A 25 -11.55 10.17 -16.25
CA GLY A 25 -11.08 11.49 -16.64
C GLY A 25 -9.69 11.85 -16.11
N LEU A 26 -9.15 11.08 -15.15
CA LEU A 26 -7.78 11.23 -14.70
C LEU A 26 -6.83 10.56 -15.70
N GLY A 27 -5.75 11.24 -16.07
CA GLY A 27 -4.71 10.62 -16.89
C GLY A 27 -4.09 9.41 -16.19
N VAL A 28 -3.76 8.37 -16.97
CA VAL A 28 -3.09 7.16 -16.49
C VAL A 28 -1.65 7.41 -16.06
N ASN A 29 -0.98 8.41 -16.63
CA ASN A 29 0.40 8.77 -16.34
C ASN A 29 0.50 9.94 -15.33
N ARG A 30 -0.48 10.08 -14.43
CA ARG A 30 -0.43 11.09 -13.38
C ARG A 30 0.53 10.66 -12.27
N ALA A 31 0.93 11.61 -11.43
CA ALA A 31 1.76 11.31 -10.27
C ALA A 31 0.98 10.55 -9.21
N VAL A 32 1.63 9.56 -8.59
CA VAL A 32 1.21 8.97 -7.32
C VAL A 32 1.45 10.01 -6.21
N GLU A 33 0.52 10.13 -5.28
CA GLU A 33 0.60 11.07 -4.17
C GLU A 33 1.52 10.54 -3.05
N LYS A 34 1.94 11.45 -2.17
CA LYS A 34 3.07 11.23 -1.25
C LYS A 34 2.90 10.02 -0.33
N GLU A 35 1.70 9.80 0.17
CA GLU A 35 1.39 8.69 1.06
C GLU A 35 1.56 7.32 0.40
N SER A 36 1.03 7.13 -0.81
CA SER A 36 1.23 5.88 -1.55
C SER A 36 2.67 5.74 -2.08
N LEU A 37 3.33 6.84 -2.45
CA LEU A 37 4.76 6.83 -2.80
C LEU A 37 5.66 6.34 -1.66
N LEU A 38 5.25 6.52 -0.40
CA LEU A 38 5.97 5.94 0.74
C LEU A 38 5.86 4.41 0.75
N CYS A 39 4.71 3.82 0.43
CA CYS A 39 4.57 2.37 0.33
C CYS A 39 5.36 1.83 -0.86
N LEU A 40 5.18 2.45 -2.02
CA LEU A 40 5.86 2.08 -3.27
C LEU A 40 7.37 2.27 -3.20
N SER A 41 7.87 3.05 -2.23
CA SER A 41 9.30 3.13 -1.90
C SER A 41 9.98 1.80 -1.57
N CYS A 42 9.22 0.77 -1.25
CA CYS A 42 9.74 -0.55 -0.94
C CYS A 42 9.00 -1.63 -1.73
N HIS A 43 7.75 -1.37 -2.12
CA HIS A 43 6.86 -2.33 -2.75
C HIS A 43 6.84 -2.27 -4.28
N ASP A 44 7.36 -1.23 -4.92
CA ASP A 44 7.39 -1.15 -6.40
C ASP A 44 8.36 -2.16 -7.05
N GLY A 45 9.20 -2.81 -6.24
CA GLY A 45 10.23 -3.78 -6.65
C GLY A 45 11.30 -3.22 -7.60
N SER A 46 11.30 -1.90 -7.84
CA SER A 46 12.39 -1.20 -8.54
C SER A 46 13.58 -0.95 -7.61
N ILE A 47 13.36 -0.96 -6.30
CA ILE A 47 14.40 -0.73 -5.29
C ILE A 47 14.34 -1.71 -4.12
N ALA A 48 15.51 -2.11 -3.62
CA ALA A 48 15.62 -2.92 -2.42
C ALA A 48 15.37 -2.07 -1.16
N ILE A 49 14.69 -2.63 -0.15
CA ILE A 49 14.34 -1.96 1.12
C ILE A 49 15.55 -1.41 1.92
N ASN A 50 16.78 -1.80 1.54
CA ASN A 50 18.02 -1.32 2.19
C ASN A 50 18.89 -0.45 1.29
N SER A 51 18.31 0.15 0.24
CA SER A 51 18.99 1.17 -0.55
C SER A 51 18.98 2.49 0.23
N LEU A 52 20.03 2.71 1.05
CA LEU A 52 20.19 3.89 1.89
C LEU A 52 21.30 4.82 1.35
N ILE A 53 21.07 6.14 1.35
CA ILE A 53 22.10 7.14 1.04
C ILE A 53 23.11 7.28 2.19
N ASN A 54 22.63 7.25 3.45
CA ASN A 54 23.47 7.36 4.65
C ASN A 54 23.36 6.11 5.54
N THR A 55 24.43 5.37 5.73
CA THR A 55 24.42 4.25 6.68
C THR A 55 24.60 4.74 8.11
N SER A 56 24.20 3.92 9.10
CA SER A 56 24.42 4.26 10.51
C SER A 56 25.91 4.42 10.79
N ASN A 57 26.28 5.45 11.56
CA ASN A 57 27.64 5.63 12.07
C ASN A 57 28.02 4.62 13.17
N SER A 58 27.05 3.84 13.66
CA SER A 58 27.20 2.92 14.80
C SER A 58 27.08 1.45 14.42
N VAL A 59 26.62 1.14 13.19
CA VAL A 59 26.48 -0.24 12.69
C VAL A 59 27.04 -0.31 11.26
N PRO A 60 28.23 -0.89 11.04
CA PRO A 60 28.99 -0.69 9.81
C PRO A 60 28.58 -1.62 8.65
N LEU A 61 27.51 -2.41 8.79
CA LEU A 61 27.09 -3.34 7.76
C LEU A 61 25.74 -2.90 7.17
N PRO A 62 25.71 -2.00 6.17
CA PRO A 62 24.60 -1.99 5.25
C PRO A 62 24.49 -3.39 4.65
N THR A 63 23.28 -3.93 4.61
CA THR A 63 22.95 -5.18 3.93
C THR A 63 23.03 -5.06 2.39
N HIS A 64 23.90 -4.17 1.89
CA HIS A 64 24.31 -4.10 0.49
C HIS A 64 25.83 -3.96 0.47
N PHE A 65 26.51 -5.09 0.35
CA PHE A 65 27.95 -5.12 0.06
C PHE A 65 28.10 -5.31 -1.46
N GLY A 66 28.57 -4.28 -2.16
CA GLY A 66 29.03 -4.43 -3.56
C GLY A 66 27.95 -4.68 -4.62
N GLY A 67 26.75 -4.09 -4.49
CA GLY A 67 25.72 -4.18 -5.54
C GLY A 67 24.98 -5.51 -5.64
N GLN A 68 25.20 -6.42 -4.68
CA GLN A 68 24.38 -7.63 -4.51
C GLN A 68 23.30 -7.33 -3.47
N SER A 69 22.04 -7.55 -3.84
CA SER A 69 20.92 -7.51 -2.90
C SER A 69 21.15 -8.59 -1.83
N ILE A 70 21.49 -8.21 -0.60
CA ILE A 70 21.30 -9.13 0.52
C ILE A 70 19.81 -9.09 0.78
N THR A 71 19.13 -10.20 0.51
CA THR A 71 17.79 -10.44 1.03
C THR A 71 17.85 -10.17 2.53
N ILE A 72 17.33 -9.04 3.00
CA ILE A 72 16.87 -9.00 4.38
C ILE A 72 15.65 -9.91 4.34
N PRO A 73 15.69 -11.08 5.00
CA PRO A 73 14.47 -11.80 5.24
C PRO A 73 13.73 -10.91 6.24
N ILE A 74 12.91 -9.98 5.73
CA ILE A 74 11.77 -9.53 6.50
C ILE A 74 10.98 -10.82 6.61
N GLY A 75 11.09 -11.47 7.76
CA GLY A 75 10.65 -12.84 7.98
C GLY A 75 9.14 -12.98 7.94
N PHE A 76 8.50 -12.62 6.82
CA PHE A 76 7.17 -13.06 6.46
C PHE A 76 7.30 -14.47 5.89
N SER A 77 7.71 -15.41 6.76
CA SER A 77 7.75 -16.84 6.42
C SER A 77 6.35 -17.41 6.15
N ALA A 78 5.30 -16.63 6.40
CA ALA A 78 3.90 -17.00 6.20
C ALA A 78 3.37 -16.92 4.76
N PHE A 79 4.12 -16.39 3.77
CA PHE A 79 3.67 -16.35 2.36
C PHE A 79 4.21 -17.49 1.48
N GLY A 80 4.93 -18.47 2.04
CA GLY A 80 5.64 -19.45 1.22
C GLY A 80 6.74 -18.80 0.37
N PRO A 81 7.24 -19.42 -0.71
CA PRO A 81 8.40 -18.95 -1.49
C PRO A 81 8.12 -17.69 -2.33
N VAL A 82 7.06 -16.92 -2.02
CA VAL A 82 6.68 -15.71 -2.75
C VAL A 82 7.14 -14.52 -1.91
N PRO A 83 8.21 -13.80 -2.32
CA PRO A 83 8.48 -12.47 -1.80
C PRO A 83 7.18 -11.66 -1.95
N GLY A 84 6.71 -11.01 -0.87
CA GLY A 84 5.43 -10.29 -0.86
C GLY A 84 5.26 -9.47 -2.15
N PRO A 85 4.08 -9.57 -2.81
CA PRO A 85 3.95 -9.26 -4.22
C PRO A 85 4.50 -7.88 -4.52
N GLN A 86 5.47 -7.83 -5.43
CA GLN A 86 5.90 -6.60 -6.06
C GLN A 86 4.66 -5.91 -6.63
N VAL A 87 4.36 -4.73 -6.10
CA VAL A 87 3.20 -3.93 -6.52
C VAL A 87 3.52 -3.32 -7.88
N GLY A 88 2.59 -3.51 -8.81
CA GLY A 88 2.74 -3.16 -10.21
C GLY A 88 3.60 -4.12 -11.04
N ALA A 89 3.84 -5.33 -10.54
CA ALA A 89 4.22 -6.47 -11.37
C ALA A 89 2.98 -7.15 -11.96
N SER A 90 3.12 -7.76 -13.13
CA SER A 90 2.02 -8.53 -13.74
C SER A 90 2.23 -10.04 -13.52
N LEU A 91 1.14 -10.81 -13.56
CA LEU A 91 1.25 -12.29 -13.54
C LEU A 91 2.03 -12.86 -14.74
N ALA A 92 2.12 -12.10 -15.84
CA ALA A 92 2.86 -12.48 -17.03
C ALA A 92 4.36 -12.16 -16.93
N ASP A 93 4.73 -11.17 -16.12
CA ASP A 93 6.10 -10.73 -15.88
C ASP A 93 6.24 -10.26 -14.43
N LEU A 94 6.71 -11.17 -13.57
CA LEU A 94 6.94 -10.89 -12.14
C LEU A 94 8.14 -9.97 -11.89
N SER A 95 8.87 -9.56 -12.94
CA SER A 95 9.94 -8.56 -12.84
C SER A 95 9.52 -7.17 -13.30
N SER A 96 8.31 -7.04 -13.89
CA SER A 96 7.76 -5.75 -14.25
C SER A 96 7.44 -4.91 -13.01
N HIS A 97 7.44 -3.60 -13.16
CA HIS A 97 7.15 -2.67 -12.08
C HIS A 97 6.41 -1.44 -12.61
N GLY A 98 5.63 -0.79 -11.73
CA GLY A 98 5.02 0.50 -12.01
C GLY A 98 3.66 0.44 -12.72
N ASP A 99 3.14 -0.74 -13.06
CA ASP A 99 1.80 -0.85 -13.65
C ASP A 99 0.75 -1.13 -12.57
N LEU A 100 0.07 -0.09 -12.09
CA LEU A 100 -0.99 -0.18 -11.08
C LEU A 100 -2.38 -0.37 -11.71
N SER A 101 -2.46 -0.86 -12.95
CA SER A 101 -3.72 -0.87 -13.69
C SER A 101 -4.74 -1.92 -13.21
N ASP A 102 -4.28 -2.98 -12.55
CA ASP A 102 -5.07 -4.05 -11.94
C ASP A 102 -5.25 -3.90 -10.42
N ASP A 103 -4.58 -2.92 -9.81
CA ASP A 103 -4.73 -2.55 -8.41
C ASP A 103 -6.00 -1.72 -8.13
N HIS A 104 -6.42 -1.66 -6.86
CA HIS A 104 -7.47 -0.74 -6.46
C HIS A 104 -7.01 0.71 -6.64
N PRO A 105 -7.88 1.60 -7.15
CA PRO A 105 -7.61 3.02 -7.25
C PRO A 105 -6.98 3.68 -6.01
N ILE A 106 -5.89 4.42 -6.22
CA ILE A 106 -5.20 5.28 -5.24
C ILE A 106 -4.87 6.66 -5.84
N SER A 107 -4.52 7.62 -4.98
CA SER A 107 -4.14 8.99 -5.36
C SER A 107 -5.24 9.72 -6.14
N PHE A 108 -6.46 9.60 -5.64
CA PHE A 108 -7.64 10.30 -6.15
C PHE A 108 -8.49 10.84 -5.01
N LYS A 109 -9.22 11.94 -5.27
CA LYS A 109 -10.11 12.55 -4.28
C LYS A 109 -11.38 11.70 -4.11
N TYR A 110 -11.57 11.17 -2.91
CA TYR A 110 -12.70 10.26 -2.65
C TYR A 110 -14.05 10.98 -2.83
N LYS A 111 -14.15 12.21 -2.31
CA LYS A 111 -15.36 13.02 -2.41
C LYS A 111 -15.78 13.27 -3.86
N SER A 112 -14.84 13.39 -4.81
CA SER A 112 -15.18 13.57 -6.23
C SER A 112 -15.84 12.33 -6.84
N VAL A 113 -15.52 11.14 -6.35
CA VAL A 113 -16.20 9.89 -6.76
C VAL A 113 -17.55 9.76 -6.07
N HIS A 114 -17.60 10.00 -4.77
CA HIS A 114 -18.85 9.98 -4.00
C HIS A 114 -19.88 10.97 -4.56
N ASP A 115 -19.50 12.21 -4.88
CA ASP A 115 -20.42 13.24 -5.36
C ASP A 115 -21.00 12.92 -6.75
N LEU A 116 -20.35 12.04 -7.52
CA LEU A 116 -20.90 11.53 -8.78
C LEU A 116 -21.89 10.38 -8.58
N ASN A 117 -21.77 9.61 -7.50
CA ASN A 117 -22.62 8.44 -7.26
C ASN A 117 -22.78 8.13 -5.76
N SER A 118 -23.44 9.02 -5.01
CA SER A 118 -23.57 8.89 -3.56
C SER A 118 -24.42 7.70 -3.11
N THR A 119 -25.10 7.01 -4.03
CA THR A 119 -25.83 5.77 -3.73
C THR A 119 -24.93 4.55 -3.66
N GLU A 120 -23.78 4.56 -4.33
CA GLU A 120 -22.84 3.43 -4.38
C GLU A 120 -21.64 3.60 -3.43
N PHE A 121 -21.46 4.79 -2.85
CA PHE A 121 -20.35 5.12 -1.97
C PHE A 121 -20.86 5.70 -0.67
N LYS A 122 -20.24 5.32 0.44
CA LYS A 122 -20.47 5.93 1.75
C LYS A 122 -19.85 7.32 1.80
N ASP A 123 -20.39 8.22 2.60
CA ASP A 123 -19.72 9.49 2.84
C ASP A 123 -18.41 9.30 3.63
N ILE A 124 -17.56 10.33 3.63
CA ILE A 124 -16.24 10.29 4.29
C ILE A 124 -16.37 9.98 5.78
N SER A 125 -17.31 10.60 6.48
CA SER A 125 -17.49 10.39 7.92
C SER A 125 -17.87 8.95 8.23
N THR A 126 -18.71 8.32 7.40
CA THR A 126 -19.13 6.94 7.55
C THR A 126 -17.98 5.99 7.23
N ALA A 127 -17.20 6.26 6.19
CA ALA A 127 -16.03 5.47 5.85
C ALA A 127 -14.94 5.54 6.93
N GLU A 128 -14.67 6.74 7.47
CA GLU A 128 -13.77 6.95 8.61
C GLU A 128 -14.27 6.22 9.87
N GLY A 129 -15.59 6.22 10.11
CA GLY A 129 -16.22 5.42 11.17
C GLY A 129 -16.03 3.91 11.01
N ASN A 130 -15.81 3.43 9.78
CA ASN A 130 -15.47 2.03 9.48
C ASN A 130 -13.95 1.76 9.48
N GLY A 131 -13.13 2.73 9.91
CA GLY A 131 -11.68 2.59 10.05
C GLY A 131 -10.85 3.09 8.86
N VAL A 132 -11.48 3.55 7.78
CA VAL A 132 -10.76 4.08 6.61
C VAL A 132 -10.06 5.38 6.98
N ARG A 133 -8.81 5.53 6.56
CA ARG A 133 -8.06 6.79 6.69
C ARG A 133 -7.90 7.44 5.33
N PHE A 134 -8.33 8.69 5.19
CA PHE A 134 -8.05 9.46 3.99
C PHE A 134 -6.89 10.42 4.21
N PHE A 135 -6.20 10.78 3.13
CA PHE A 135 -4.99 11.60 3.21
C PHE A 135 -5.09 12.85 2.33
N PRO A 136 -4.53 13.99 2.75
CA PRO A 136 -3.92 14.23 4.07
C PRO A 136 -4.93 14.19 5.23
N LEU A 137 -4.52 13.71 6.41
CA LEU A 137 -5.42 13.47 7.56
C LEU A 137 -6.21 14.70 8.03
N ASN A 138 -5.64 15.90 7.89
CA ASN A 138 -6.24 17.16 8.32
C ASN A 138 -6.72 18.03 7.15
N ALA A 139 -6.93 17.41 5.99
CA ALA A 139 -7.43 18.12 4.81
C ALA A 139 -8.96 18.31 4.89
N SER A 140 -9.46 19.25 4.09
CA SER A 140 -10.89 19.33 3.81
C SER A 140 -11.35 18.04 3.12
N ASP A 141 -12.62 17.67 3.29
CA ASP A 141 -13.19 16.48 2.63
C ASP A 141 -13.03 16.51 1.10
N ALA A 142 -13.00 17.69 0.49
CA ALA A 142 -12.77 17.86 -0.94
C ALA A 142 -11.32 17.55 -1.39
N ASP A 143 -10.38 17.46 -0.46
CA ASP A 143 -8.96 17.19 -0.69
C ASP A 143 -8.48 15.85 -0.14
N LYS A 144 -9.32 15.19 0.66
CA LYS A 144 -9.11 13.83 1.16
C LYS A 144 -9.07 12.81 0.01
N ARG A 145 -7.99 12.04 -0.03
CA ARG A 145 -7.69 11.03 -1.05
C ARG A 145 -7.68 9.63 -0.47
N VAL A 146 -8.02 8.67 -1.33
CA VAL A 146 -7.73 7.26 -1.08
C VAL A 146 -6.27 6.98 -1.42
N GLU A 147 -5.54 6.38 -0.50
CA GLU A 147 -4.13 5.99 -0.65
C GLU A 147 -3.96 4.54 -0.17
N CYS A 148 -2.78 3.93 -0.37
CA CYS A 148 -2.51 2.56 0.09
C CYS A 148 -2.86 2.38 1.59
N SER A 149 -2.51 3.37 2.42
CA SER A 149 -2.77 3.35 3.87
C SER A 149 -4.23 3.60 4.28
N SER A 150 -5.13 3.80 3.31
CA SER A 150 -6.59 3.80 3.52
C SER A 150 -7.12 2.40 3.78
N CYS A 151 -6.48 1.38 3.21
CA CYS A 151 -6.85 -0.02 3.37
C CYS A 151 -5.79 -0.82 4.16
N HIS A 152 -4.53 -0.35 4.14
CA HIS A 152 -3.43 -1.00 4.84
C HIS A 152 -2.91 -0.20 6.04
N ASP A 153 -2.51 -0.88 7.11
CA ASP A 153 -1.78 -0.35 8.24
C ASP A 153 -0.51 -1.19 8.50
N PRO A 154 0.69 -0.65 8.18
CA PRO A 154 1.94 -1.38 8.36
C PRO A 154 2.27 -1.68 9.83
N HIS A 155 1.54 -1.09 10.79
CA HIS A 155 1.73 -1.34 12.21
C HIS A 155 0.87 -2.48 12.75
N VAL A 156 -0.08 -2.99 11.98
CA VAL A 156 -0.88 -4.14 12.41
C VAL A 156 -0.01 -5.38 12.42
N MET A 157 0.08 -6.01 13.58
CA MET A 157 0.69 -7.31 13.73
C MET A 157 -0.34 -8.37 13.34
N TYR A 158 -0.20 -8.97 12.16
CA TYR A 158 -1.08 -10.07 11.74
C TYR A 158 -0.36 -11.42 11.66
N ASP A 159 0.98 -11.44 11.71
CA ASP A 159 1.78 -12.66 11.55
C ASP A 159 2.14 -13.22 12.93
N PRO A 160 1.51 -14.34 13.37
CA PRO A 160 1.83 -14.96 14.65
C PRO A 160 3.22 -15.61 14.64
N LEU A 161 3.79 -15.89 13.46
CA LEU A 161 5.09 -16.52 13.27
C LEU A 161 6.23 -15.49 13.17
N TYR A 162 5.93 -14.19 13.23
CA TYR A 162 6.97 -13.17 13.31
C TYR A 162 7.67 -13.23 14.68
N GLN A 163 8.79 -13.94 14.71
CA GLN A 163 9.57 -14.20 15.93
C GLN A 163 10.35 -12.97 16.37
N LEU A 164 9.75 -12.14 17.23
CA LEU A 164 10.52 -11.27 18.10
C LEU A 164 11.02 -12.11 19.29
N ASN A 165 12.34 -12.25 19.43
CA ASN A 165 13.00 -12.84 20.61
C ASN A 165 12.70 -14.33 20.89
N GLY A 166 12.63 -15.18 19.87
CA GLY A 166 12.63 -16.65 20.05
C GLY A 166 11.35 -17.23 20.68
N THR A 167 10.26 -16.47 20.68
CA THR A 167 8.92 -16.96 21.03
C THR A 167 8.28 -17.62 19.79
N THR A 168 7.56 -18.74 19.99
CA THR A 168 6.97 -19.51 18.87
C THR A 168 5.68 -18.91 18.32
N THR A 169 5.08 -17.96 19.04
CA THR A 169 3.83 -17.28 18.67
C THR A 169 3.80 -15.87 19.25
N ASN A 170 3.48 -14.86 18.43
CA ASN A 170 3.21 -13.49 18.91
C ASN A 170 1.76 -13.39 19.42
N PRO A 171 1.52 -13.19 20.73
CA PRO A 171 0.17 -13.15 21.29
C PRO A 171 -0.64 -11.91 20.88
N ASN A 172 0.01 -10.89 20.29
CA ASN A 172 -0.63 -9.68 19.79
C ASN A 172 -0.94 -9.76 18.29
N ALA A 173 -0.64 -10.89 17.63
CA ALA A 173 -0.93 -11.07 16.23
C ALA A 173 -2.39 -11.46 16.00
N ASP A 174 -3.04 -10.83 15.03
CA ASP A 174 -4.38 -11.20 14.56
C ASP A 174 -4.36 -11.45 13.05
N GLU A 175 -4.46 -12.73 12.67
CA GLU A 175 -4.40 -13.15 11.27
C GLU A 175 -5.57 -12.61 10.42
N GLU A 176 -6.67 -12.17 11.02
CA GLU A 176 -7.81 -11.62 10.28
C GLU A 176 -7.45 -10.33 9.53
N TYR A 177 -6.43 -9.61 10.02
CA TYR A 177 -5.94 -8.38 9.42
C TYR A 177 -4.85 -8.63 8.37
N ARG A 178 -4.71 -9.85 7.86
CA ARG A 178 -3.71 -10.17 6.83
C ARG A 178 -4.17 -9.75 5.43
N PRO A 179 -3.28 -9.18 4.58
CA PRO A 179 -1.97 -8.60 4.91
C PRO A 179 -2.09 -7.12 5.28
N PHE A 180 -1.74 -6.77 6.52
CA PHE A 180 -1.75 -5.40 7.03
C PHE A 180 -3.07 -4.66 6.80
N LEU A 181 -4.22 -5.31 6.78
CA LEU A 181 -5.48 -4.62 6.56
C LEU A 181 -5.82 -3.74 7.76
N ILE A 182 -6.53 -2.64 7.56
CA ILE A 182 -7.07 -1.80 8.65
C ILE A 182 -8.23 -2.49 9.41
N THR A 183 -8.80 -3.53 8.80
CA THR A 183 -9.93 -4.31 9.32
C THR A 183 -9.93 -5.70 8.70
N SER A 184 -10.53 -6.68 9.37
CA SER A 184 -10.81 -8.00 8.81
C SER A 184 -11.60 -7.86 7.51
N ASN A 185 -11.23 -8.57 6.45
CA ASN A 185 -12.00 -8.57 5.20
C ASN A 185 -13.12 -9.63 5.18
N ALA A 186 -13.45 -10.21 6.35
CA ALA A 186 -14.61 -11.10 6.49
C ALA A 186 -15.88 -10.41 5.98
N GLY A 187 -16.64 -11.11 5.14
CA GLY A 187 -17.86 -10.55 4.52
C GLY A 187 -17.61 -9.31 3.65
N SER A 188 -16.39 -9.12 3.12
CA SER A 188 -15.99 -7.94 2.36
C SER A 188 -16.04 -6.63 3.17
N ALA A 189 -15.88 -6.70 4.49
CA ALA A 189 -15.99 -5.53 5.37
C ALA A 189 -15.03 -4.40 4.99
N LEU A 190 -13.83 -4.72 4.45
CA LEU A 190 -12.91 -3.70 3.94
C LEU A 190 -13.49 -2.94 2.74
N CYS A 191 -14.06 -3.65 1.78
CA CYS A 191 -14.70 -3.03 0.61
C CYS A 191 -15.94 -2.23 1.01
N LEU A 192 -16.74 -2.82 1.89
CA LEU A 192 -17.96 -2.21 2.41
C LEU A 192 -17.67 -1.04 3.35
N ALA A 193 -16.42 -0.78 3.73
CA ALA A 193 -16.07 0.42 4.48
C ALA A 193 -16.34 1.70 3.66
N CYS A 194 -16.14 1.64 2.34
CA CYS A 194 -16.35 2.74 1.40
C CYS A 194 -17.53 2.52 0.44
N HIS A 195 -17.88 1.28 0.12
CA HIS A 195 -18.92 0.98 -0.87
C HIS A 195 -20.27 0.66 -0.21
N SER A 196 -21.32 1.10 -0.87
CA SER A 196 -22.72 0.74 -0.59
C SER A 196 -23.16 -0.22 -1.70
N LYS A 197 -23.28 -1.52 -1.37
CA LYS A 197 -23.71 -2.59 -2.28
C LYS A 197 -25.06 -3.17 -1.88
#